data_AF-A0A939UL19-F1
#
_entry.id   AF-A0A939UL19-F1
#
_cell.length_a   1.000
_cell.length_b   1.000
_cell.length_c   1.000
_cell.angle_alpha   90.00
_cell.angle_beta   90.00
_cell.angle_gamma   90.00
#
_symmetry.space_group_name_H-M   'P 1'
#
loop_
_entity.id
_entity.type
_entity.pdbx_description
1 polymer ?
#
loop_
_entity_poly.entity_id
_entity_poly.type
_entity_poly.pdbx_seq_one_letter_code
_entity_poly.pdbx_strand_id
1 'polypeptide(L)'
;MTKSKFVLSAALACAALLCSCQKVPEMTLEEIAEAKEKSSREFFTATQSKPYKDQGFVPGQVGGVWNDVCMSDPKTFNILVAERDAQSAGIMGQTSDWLFDYDYEKREWIPRCASFVIETDQARDTLTVHVTLRDDLYWSFINSDKKIPVTSDDIVWWYDEVSGDERFQSSAYSGQFVTMADGESRRIKAVKVDDKNFDFVFPRIVADPLLATNDSFKPCWLYKKAKEEGGVEGVK
;
A
#
# COMPACT_ATOMS: atom_id res chain seq x y z
N MET A 1 -48.18 4.00 47.85
CA MET A 1 -47.11 5.03 47.86
C MET A 1 -46.04 4.81 46.78
N THR A 2 -46.40 4.31 45.59
CA THR A 2 -45.42 3.78 44.60
C THR A 2 -45.41 4.48 43.24
N LYS A 3 -46.45 5.26 42.89
CA LYS A 3 -46.51 5.99 41.61
C LYS A 3 -45.72 7.31 41.61
N SER A 4 -45.64 8.00 42.75
CA SER A 4 -44.91 9.29 42.87
C SER A 4 -43.38 9.12 42.77
N LYS A 5 -42.83 7.99 43.24
CA LYS A 5 -41.38 7.72 43.15
C LYS A 5 -40.93 7.41 41.72
N PHE A 6 -41.77 6.75 40.91
CA PHE A 6 -41.43 6.40 39.53
C PHE A 6 -41.41 7.62 38.60
N VAL A 7 -42.31 8.57 38.81
CA VAL A 7 -42.36 9.83 38.02
C VAL A 7 -41.15 10.72 38.37
N LEU A 8 -40.73 10.75 39.63
CA LEU A 8 -39.55 11.51 40.05
C LEU A 8 -38.24 10.92 39.49
N SER A 9 -38.12 9.58 39.45
CA SER A 9 -36.96 8.89 38.88
C SER A 9 -36.89 9.02 37.36
N ALA A 10 -38.02 8.98 36.65
CA ALA A 10 -38.06 9.18 35.21
C ALA A 10 -37.77 10.64 34.81
N ALA A 11 -38.22 11.62 35.61
CA ALA A 11 -37.91 13.03 35.40
C ALA A 11 -36.42 13.35 35.63
N LEU A 12 -35.79 12.72 36.64
CA LEU A 12 -34.34 12.86 36.88
C LEU A 12 -33.50 12.25 35.75
N ALA A 13 -33.92 11.10 35.20
CA ALA A 13 -33.23 10.43 34.09
C ALA A 13 -33.33 11.23 32.77
N CYS A 14 -34.48 11.85 32.48
CA CYS A 14 -34.63 12.74 31.32
C CYS A 14 -33.85 14.06 31.47
N ALA A 15 -33.71 14.60 32.68
CA ALA A 15 -32.90 15.79 32.93
C ALA A 15 -31.39 15.53 32.78
N ALA A 16 -30.93 14.32 33.12
CA ALA A 16 -29.53 13.91 32.93
C ALA A 16 -29.18 13.70 31.45
N LEU A 17 -30.12 13.24 30.62
CA LEU A 17 -29.91 13.03 29.18
C LEU A 17 -29.86 14.35 28.38
N LEU A 18 -30.47 15.42 28.88
CA LEU A 18 -30.46 16.75 28.23
C LEU A 18 -29.20 17.58 28.54
N CYS A 19 -28.35 17.14 29.48
CA CYS A 19 -27.11 17.83 29.85
C CYS A 19 -25.83 17.21 29.25
N SER A 20 -25.96 16.20 28.37
CA SER A 20 -24.83 15.48 27.76
C SER A 20 -24.13 16.25 26.62
N CYS A 21 -24.79 17.29 26.05
CA CYS A 21 -24.14 18.20 25.12
C CYS A 21 -23.39 19.29 25.90
N GLN A 22 -22.18 18.98 26.39
CA GLN A 22 -21.25 20.04 26.79
C GLN A 22 -20.99 20.92 25.57
N LYS A 23 -21.51 22.16 25.59
CA LYS A 23 -21.08 23.19 24.67
C LYS A 23 -19.58 23.35 24.85
N VAL A 24 -18.82 23.09 23.79
CA VAL A 24 -17.42 23.51 23.71
C VAL A 24 -17.44 25.03 23.95
N PRO A 25 -16.75 25.55 24.97
CA PRO A 25 -16.70 26.99 25.21
C PRO A 25 -16.24 27.68 23.92
N GLU A 26 -16.93 28.74 23.50
CA GLU A 26 -16.45 29.56 22.39
C GLU A 26 -15.13 30.18 22.84
N MET A 27 -14.04 29.62 22.32
CA MET A 27 -12.69 30.12 22.56
C MET A 27 -12.49 31.35 21.69
N THR A 28 -11.90 32.39 22.26
CA THR A 28 -11.42 33.55 21.49
C THR A 28 -10.32 33.12 20.52
N LEU A 29 -10.07 33.91 19.48
CA LEU A 29 -9.01 33.61 18.50
C LEU A 29 -7.63 33.49 19.17
N GLU A 30 -7.40 34.23 20.24
CA GLU A 30 -6.16 34.19 21.03
C GLU A 30 -6.05 32.88 21.83
N GLU A 31 -7.11 32.42 22.47
CA GLU A 31 -7.14 31.13 23.19
C GLU A 31 -6.99 29.94 22.23
N ILE A 32 -7.54 30.03 21.01
CA ILE A 32 -7.34 29.00 19.98
C ILE A 32 -5.88 28.97 19.53
N ALA A 33 -5.25 30.14 19.38
CA ALA A 33 -3.84 30.23 19.02
C ALA A 33 -2.93 29.65 20.12
N GLU A 34 -3.18 30.00 21.38
CA GLU A 34 -2.44 29.43 22.52
C GLU A 34 -2.67 27.93 22.67
N ALA A 35 -3.90 27.43 22.50
CA ALA A 35 -4.17 26.00 22.57
C ALA A 35 -3.50 25.22 21.43
N LYS A 36 -3.47 25.76 20.21
CA LYS A 36 -2.72 25.18 19.10
C LYS A 36 -1.22 25.18 19.36
N GLU A 37 -0.68 26.27 19.90
CA GLU A 37 0.75 26.37 20.20
C GLU A 37 1.16 25.46 21.36
N LYS A 38 0.30 25.31 22.38
CA LYS A 38 0.50 24.40 23.51
C LYS A 38 0.43 22.94 23.08
N SER A 39 -0.59 22.57 22.28
CA SER A 39 -0.69 21.23 21.71
C SER A 39 0.52 20.91 20.84
N SER A 40 0.95 21.85 19.99
CA SER A 40 2.17 21.70 19.18
C SER A 40 3.40 21.51 20.07
N ARG A 41 3.55 22.30 21.14
CA ARG A 41 4.65 22.15 22.11
C ARG A 41 4.63 20.81 22.83
N GLU A 42 3.47 20.27 23.18
CA GLU A 42 3.35 18.93 23.79
C GLU A 42 3.84 17.84 22.83
N PHE A 43 3.46 17.91 21.55
CA PHE A 43 4.00 17.02 20.52
C PHE A 43 5.52 17.17 20.36
N PHE A 44 6.06 18.39 20.31
CA PHE A 44 7.50 18.63 20.20
C PHE A 44 8.28 18.14 21.43
N THR A 45 7.71 18.29 22.62
CA THR A 45 8.34 17.85 23.88
C THR A 45 8.36 16.32 24.00
N ALA A 46 7.34 15.64 23.47
CA ALA A 46 7.28 14.18 23.38
C ALA A 46 8.10 13.62 22.20
N THR A 47 8.42 14.46 21.21
CA THR A 47 9.21 14.05 20.05
C THR A 47 10.67 13.88 20.43
N GLN A 48 11.11 12.63 20.61
CA GLN A 48 12.53 12.32 20.64
C GLN A 48 13.11 12.40 19.23
N SER A 49 13.69 13.56 18.88
CA SER A 49 14.47 13.68 17.66
C SER A 49 15.83 13.00 17.85
N LYS A 50 16.08 11.90 17.12
CA LYS A 50 17.42 11.33 16.96
C LYS A 50 17.96 11.76 15.59
N PRO A 51 18.60 12.95 15.47
CA PRO A 51 19.20 13.36 14.21
C PRO A 51 20.19 12.29 13.76
N TYR A 52 20.19 12.01 12.45
CA TYR A 52 21.11 11.08 11.82
C TYR A 52 22.55 11.49 12.11
N LYS A 53 23.34 10.58 12.68
CA LYS A 53 24.70 10.84 13.19
C LYS A 53 25.75 9.91 12.57
N ASP A 54 25.52 9.43 11.34
CA ASP A 54 26.33 8.35 10.72
C ASP A 54 26.50 7.13 11.64
N GLN A 55 25.56 6.93 12.56
CA GLN A 55 25.53 5.77 13.43
C GLN A 55 24.87 4.67 12.61
N GLY A 56 25.69 3.79 12.03
CA GLY A 56 25.19 2.64 11.29
C GLY A 56 24.09 1.92 12.08
N PHE A 57 23.08 1.44 11.37
CA PHE A 57 21.99 0.69 11.98
C PHE A 57 22.57 -0.49 12.78
N VAL A 58 22.34 -0.49 14.09
CA VAL A 58 22.61 -1.68 14.91
C VAL A 58 21.46 -2.67 14.68
N PRO A 59 21.74 -3.98 14.59
CA PRO A 59 20.68 -4.98 14.52
C PRO A 59 19.67 -4.77 15.64
N GLY A 60 18.39 -4.70 15.29
CA GLY A 60 17.30 -4.65 16.26
C GLY A 60 17.19 -5.95 17.05
N GLN A 61 16.39 -5.93 18.12
CA GLN A 61 16.02 -7.14 18.84
C GLN A 61 14.76 -7.74 18.22
N VAL A 62 14.71 -9.08 18.12
CA VAL A 62 13.51 -9.78 17.64
C VAL A 62 12.38 -9.60 18.64
N GLY A 63 11.19 -9.27 18.13
CA GLY A 63 10.00 -9.03 18.93
C GLY A 63 9.66 -7.54 19.06
N GLY A 64 8.47 -7.27 19.57
CA GLY A 64 7.91 -5.92 19.67
C GLY A 64 6.45 -5.90 19.20
N VAL A 65 5.74 -4.84 19.59
CA VAL A 65 4.39 -4.55 19.11
C VAL A 65 4.41 -3.15 18.52
N TRP A 66 4.13 -3.05 17.23
CA TRP A 66 3.84 -1.77 16.61
C TRP A 66 2.35 -1.49 16.77
N ASN A 67 2.01 -0.42 17.50
CA ASN A 67 0.64 0.04 17.63
C ASN A 67 0.42 1.19 16.67
N ASP A 68 -0.62 1.09 15.85
CA ASP A 68 -1.05 2.13 14.94
C ASP A 68 -2.55 2.40 15.13
N VAL A 69 -3.03 3.54 14.63
CA VAL A 69 -4.42 3.96 14.73
C VAL A 69 -5.06 3.96 13.35
N CYS A 70 -6.09 3.13 13.19
CA CYS A 70 -6.96 3.15 12.02
C CYS A 70 -8.14 4.08 12.29
N MET A 71 -8.36 5.09 11.44
CA MET A 71 -9.37 6.12 11.68
C MET A 71 -10.79 5.69 11.26
N SER A 72 -10.91 4.60 10.51
CA SER A 72 -12.17 3.94 10.17
C SER A 72 -11.94 2.48 9.80
N ASP A 73 -12.98 1.66 9.85
CA ASP A 73 -12.86 0.25 9.44
C ASP A 73 -12.45 0.11 7.96
N PRO A 74 -11.60 -0.88 7.61
CA PRO A 74 -11.31 -1.18 6.21
C PRO A 74 -12.59 -1.62 5.50
N LYS A 75 -12.81 -1.07 4.31
CA LYS A 75 -14.00 -1.41 3.50
C LYS A 75 -13.85 -2.77 2.81
N THR A 76 -12.62 -3.22 2.61
CA THR A 76 -12.33 -4.46 1.87
C THR A 76 -10.93 -5.00 2.21
N PHE A 77 -10.76 -6.29 2.01
CA PHE A 77 -9.45 -6.96 1.98
C PHE A 77 -9.08 -7.46 0.57
N ASN A 78 -9.88 -7.08 -0.44
CA ASN A 78 -9.53 -7.30 -1.84
C ASN A 78 -8.48 -6.28 -2.26
N ILE A 79 -7.31 -6.74 -2.72
CA ILE A 79 -6.16 -5.89 -3.07
C ILE A 79 -6.52 -4.90 -4.18
N LEU A 80 -7.29 -5.34 -5.19
CA LEU A 80 -7.68 -4.47 -6.29
C LEU A 80 -8.59 -3.33 -5.81
N VAL A 81 -9.55 -3.62 -4.94
CA VAL A 81 -10.51 -2.61 -4.48
C VAL A 81 -9.87 -1.71 -3.40
N ALA A 82 -8.97 -2.29 -2.59
CA ALA A 82 -8.28 -1.60 -1.51
C ALA A 82 -7.43 -0.41 -2.00
N GLU A 83 -6.86 -0.46 -3.21
CA GLU A 83 -6.02 0.63 -3.75
C GLU A 83 -6.73 1.99 -3.81
N ARG A 84 -8.07 2.02 -3.74
CA ARG A 84 -8.90 3.23 -3.81
C ARG A 84 -9.37 3.73 -2.45
N ASP A 85 -9.09 2.99 -1.38
CA ASP A 85 -9.51 3.32 -0.03
C ASP A 85 -8.30 3.33 0.91
N ALA A 86 -7.94 4.50 1.41
CA ALA A 86 -6.68 4.69 2.15
C ALA A 86 -6.53 3.76 3.37
N GLN A 87 -7.61 3.47 4.11
CA GLN A 87 -7.53 2.58 5.28
C GLN A 87 -7.36 1.12 4.85
N SER A 88 -8.11 0.68 3.84
CA SER A 88 -7.94 -0.66 3.27
C SER A 88 -6.54 -0.83 2.67
N ALA A 89 -6.06 0.15 1.91
CA ALA A 89 -4.70 0.15 1.35
C ALA A 89 -3.61 0.12 2.43
N GLY A 90 -3.79 0.89 3.52
CA GLY A 90 -2.85 0.93 4.63
C GLY A 90 -2.67 -0.43 5.31
N ILE A 91 -3.77 -1.18 5.51
CA ILE A 91 -3.72 -2.54 6.06
C ILE A 91 -3.18 -3.53 5.03
N MET A 92 -3.72 -3.51 3.81
CA MET A 92 -3.31 -4.45 2.76
C MET A 92 -1.84 -4.30 2.38
N GLY A 93 -1.29 -3.08 2.41
CA GLY A 93 0.13 -2.81 2.19
C GLY A 93 1.06 -3.51 3.18
N GLN A 94 0.59 -3.85 4.39
CA GLN A 94 1.37 -4.62 5.37
C GLN A 94 1.36 -6.13 5.10
N THR A 95 0.54 -6.60 4.16
CA THR A 95 0.34 -8.04 3.88
C THR A 95 1.05 -8.51 2.62
N SER A 96 1.68 -7.60 1.89
CA SER A 96 2.42 -7.88 0.66
C SER A 96 3.76 -7.16 0.69
N ASP A 97 4.70 -7.65 -0.12
CA ASP A 97 6.01 -7.04 -0.29
C ASP A 97 6.21 -6.64 -1.76
N TRP A 98 7.27 -5.90 -2.07
CA TRP A 98 7.52 -5.34 -3.40
C TRP A 98 8.89 -5.72 -3.97
N LEU A 99 9.05 -5.56 -5.29
CA LEU A 99 10.22 -6.06 -6.02
C LEU A 99 11.54 -5.41 -5.57
N PHE A 100 11.59 -4.06 -5.56
CA PHE A 100 12.82 -3.28 -5.37
C PHE A 100 12.63 -2.16 -4.34
N ASP A 101 13.65 -1.90 -3.51
CA ASP A 101 13.63 -0.77 -2.58
C ASP A 101 14.47 0.39 -3.10
N TYR A 102 14.31 1.58 -2.51
CA TYR A 102 15.12 2.74 -2.83
C TYR A 102 15.91 3.21 -1.60
N ASP A 103 17.24 3.09 -1.67
CA ASP A 103 18.13 3.61 -0.64
C ASP A 103 18.21 5.13 -0.81
N TYR A 104 17.49 5.87 0.04
CA TYR A 104 17.42 7.33 -0.02
C TYR A 104 18.74 8.03 0.35
N GLU A 105 19.63 7.36 1.07
CA GLU A 105 20.94 7.89 1.43
C GLU A 105 21.88 7.80 0.23
N LYS A 106 21.91 6.64 -0.43
CA LYS A 106 22.74 6.40 -1.63
C LYS A 106 22.12 6.90 -2.92
N ARG A 107 20.81 7.13 -2.92
CA ARG A 107 19.98 7.49 -4.07
C ARG A 107 19.99 6.43 -5.17
N GLU A 108 19.96 5.17 -4.76
CA GLU A 108 20.08 4.02 -5.65
C GLU A 108 18.95 3.01 -5.38
N TRP A 109 18.46 2.40 -6.45
CA TRP A 109 17.56 1.25 -6.34
C TRP A 109 18.34 0.03 -5.86
N ILE A 110 17.78 -0.68 -4.87
CA ILE A 110 18.39 -1.87 -4.28
C ILE A 110 17.43 -3.08 -4.35
N PRO A 111 17.96 -4.31 -4.47
CA PRO A 111 17.14 -5.52 -4.42
C PRO A 111 16.36 -5.65 -3.10
N ARG A 112 15.14 -6.19 -3.18
CA ARG A 112 14.33 -6.53 -2.00
C ARG A 112 13.74 -7.93 -2.07
N CYS A 113 12.66 -8.10 -2.83
CA CYS A 113 12.12 -9.41 -3.18
C CYS A 113 12.71 -9.94 -4.49
N ALA A 114 13.25 -9.05 -5.32
CA ALA A 114 13.88 -9.41 -6.58
C ALA A 114 15.18 -8.63 -6.79
N SER A 115 16.11 -9.22 -7.55
CA SER A 115 17.22 -8.51 -8.18
C SER A 115 16.84 -8.12 -9.61
N PHE A 116 17.56 -7.15 -10.18
CA PHE A 116 17.31 -6.69 -11.53
C PHE A 116 18.60 -6.47 -12.32
N VAL A 117 18.50 -6.57 -13.65
CA VAL A 117 19.51 -6.12 -14.62
C VAL A 117 18.79 -5.30 -15.68
N ILE A 118 19.31 -4.11 -15.99
CA ILE A 118 18.76 -3.26 -17.05
C ILE A 118 19.63 -3.43 -18.30
N GLU A 119 19.01 -3.87 -19.38
CA GLU A 119 19.62 -3.96 -20.70
C GLU A 119 19.03 -2.89 -21.62
N THR A 120 19.87 -2.18 -22.36
CA THR A 120 19.43 -1.22 -23.37
C THR A 120 19.88 -1.64 -24.76
N ASP A 121 18.98 -1.60 -25.72
CA ASP A 121 19.29 -1.71 -27.13
C ASP A 121 19.25 -0.33 -27.78
N GLN A 122 20.44 0.24 -28.01
CA GLN A 122 20.60 1.58 -28.59
C GLN A 122 20.19 1.64 -30.07
N ALA A 123 20.27 0.52 -30.80
CA ALA A 123 19.93 0.49 -32.23
C ALA A 123 18.41 0.49 -32.42
N ARG A 124 17.67 -0.16 -31.52
CA ARG A 124 16.20 -0.20 -31.52
C ARG A 124 15.57 0.87 -30.64
N ASP A 125 16.37 1.63 -29.89
CA ASP A 125 15.91 2.52 -28.82
C ASP A 125 14.93 1.81 -27.90
N THR A 126 15.32 0.68 -27.31
CA THR A 126 14.47 -0.08 -26.37
C THR A 126 15.23 -0.43 -25.09
N LEU A 127 14.49 -0.72 -24.03
CA LEU A 127 15.06 -1.12 -22.74
C LEU A 127 14.31 -2.34 -22.19
N THR A 128 15.04 -3.25 -21.57
CA THR A 128 14.46 -4.37 -20.83
C THR A 128 14.97 -4.37 -19.40
N VAL A 129 14.07 -4.53 -18.44
CA VAL A 129 14.42 -4.82 -17.04
C VAL A 129 14.24 -6.31 -16.83
N HIS A 130 15.34 -7.03 -16.72
CA HIS A 130 15.34 -8.44 -16.34
C HIS A 130 15.20 -8.55 -14.84
N VAL A 131 14.21 -9.31 -14.37
CA VAL A 131 13.89 -9.43 -12.95
C VAL A 131 14.04 -10.89 -12.52
N THR A 132 14.76 -11.12 -11.43
CA THR A 132 14.92 -12.43 -10.81
C THR A 132 14.41 -12.39 -9.38
N LEU A 133 13.35 -13.15 -9.11
CA LEU A 133 12.78 -13.31 -7.77
C LEU A 133 13.71 -14.10 -6.86
N ARG A 134 13.68 -13.77 -5.57
CA ARG A 134 14.29 -14.59 -4.53
C ARG A 134 13.65 -15.98 -4.43
N ASP A 135 14.45 -16.94 -4.01
CA ASP A 135 14.02 -18.34 -3.85
C ASP A 135 13.15 -18.57 -2.61
N ASP A 136 13.33 -17.75 -1.57
CA ASP A 136 12.71 -17.91 -0.24
C ASP A 136 11.38 -17.16 -0.08
N LEU A 137 10.74 -16.78 -1.20
CA LEU A 137 9.47 -16.07 -1.19
C LEU A 137 8.28 -17.04 -1.12
N TYR A 138 7.44 -16.84 -0.11
CA TYR A 138 6.23 -17.62 0.09
C TYR A 138 5.07 -16.75 0.54
N TRP A 139 3.90 -17.06 0.01
CA TRP A 139 2.64 -16.65 0.58
C TRP A 139 2.35 -17.44 1.84
N SER A 140 2.01 -16.71 2.90
CA SER A 140 1.64 -17.24 4.22
C SER A 140 0.26 -16.76 4.61
N PHE A 141 -0.39 -17.49 5.52
CA PHE A 141 -1.72 -17.16 6.00
C PHE A 141 -1.73 -17.12 7.53
N ILE A 142 -2.52 -16.20 8.09
CA ILE A 142 -2.72 -16.13 9.53
C ILE A 142 -3.22 -17.48 10.04
N ASN A 143 -2.62 -17.98 11.12
CA ASN A 143 -2.95 -19.26 11.75
C ASN A 143 -2.81 -20.48 10.82
N SER A 144 -1.89 -20.44 9.86
CA SER A 144 -1.60 -21.58 8.98
C SER A 144 -0.11 -21.75 8.72
N ASP A 145 0.37 -22.99 8.80
CA ASP A 145 1.73 -23.36 8.37
C ASP A 145 1.84 -23.52 6.84
N LYS A 146 0.74 -23.31 6.11
CA LYS A 146 0.71 -23.42 4.65
C LYS A 146 1.59 -22.33 4.04
N LYS A 147 2.55 -22.77 3.22
CA LYS A 147 3.37 -21.91 2.37
C LYS A 147 3.10 -22.23 0.90
N ILE A 148 2.81 -21.19 0.12
CA ILE A 148 2.70 -21.30 -1.34
C ILE A 148 3.85 -20.50 -1.94
N PRO A 149 4.72 -21.10 -2.78
CA PRO A 149 5.81 -20.35 -3.40
C PRO A 149 5.28 -19.16 -4.21
N VAL A 150 5.93 -18.00 -4.04
CA VAL A 150 5.72 -16.84 -4.93
C VAL A 150 6.44 -17.12 -6.24
N THR A 151 5.78 -16.83 -7.37
CA THR A 151 6.34 -17.01 -8.72
C THR A 151 6.18 -15.76 -9.56
N SER A 152 6.82 -15.72 -10.73
CA SER A 152 6.64 -14.68 -11.73
C SER A 152 5.17 -14.42 -12.08
N ASP A 153 4.30 -15.43 -11.98
CA ASP A 153 2.88 -15.30 -12.31
C ASP A 153 2.17 -14.32 -11.38
N ASP A 154 2.62 -14.18 -10.12
CA ASP A 154 2.05 -13.24 -9.14
C ASP A 154 2.29 -11.77 -9.52
N ILE A 155 3.20 -11.52 -10.47
CA ILE A 155 3.46 -10.19 -11.06
C ILE A 155 2.95 -10.14 -12.49
N VAL A 156 3.44 -11.03 -13.38
CA VAL A 156 3.17 -10.96 -14.83
C VAL A 156 1.68 -11.10 -15.13
N TRP A 157 1.01 -12.07 -14.53
CA TRP A 157 -0.43 -12.25 -14.75
C TRP A 157 -1.21 -11.06 -14.21
N TRP A 158 -0.87 -10.55 -13.02
CA TRP A 158 -1.54 -9.37 -12.47
C TRP A 158 -1.33 -8.12 -13.33
N TYR A 159 -0.10 -7.93 -13.81
CA TYR A 159 0.30 -6.81 -14.65
C TYR A 159 -0.53 -6.76 -15.93
N ASP A 160 -0.70 -7.90 -16.61
CA ASP A 160 -1.42 -8.00 -17.87
C ASP A 160 -2.92 -8.14 -17.72
N GLU A 161 -3.37 -9.03 -16.85
CA GLU A 161 -4.77 -9.48 -16.82
C GLU A 161 -5.62 -8.68 -15.86
N VAL A 162 -5.03 -7.93 -14.92
CA VAL A 162 -5.79 -7.15 -13.93
C VAL A 162 -5.46 -5.68 -14.06
N SER A 163 -4.24 -5.28 -13.71
CA SER A 163 -3.86 -3.86 -13.74
C SER A 163 -3.78 -3.28 -15.15
N GLY A 164 -3.48 -4.12 -16.15
CA GLY A 164 -3.44 -3.77 -17.57
C GLY A 164 -4.77 -3.87 -18.30
N ASP A 165 -5.87 -4.23 -17.62
CA ASP A 165 -7.21 -4.31 -18.21
C ASP A 165 -8.07 -3.14 -17.71
N GLU A 166 -8.42 -2.25 -18.65
CA GLU A 166 -9.16 -0.99 -18.39
C GLU A 166 -10.46 -1.20 -17.60
N ARG A 167 -11.10 -2.37 -17.73
CA ARG A 167 -12.37 -2.67 -17.05
C ARG A 167 -12.22 -2.80 -15.54
N PHE A 168 -11.01 -3.12 -15.07
CA PHE A 168 -10.69 -3.12 -13.66
C PHE A 168 -10.48 -1.71 -13.13
N GLN A 169 -10.16 -0.75 -13.99
CA GLN A 169 -9.89 0.65 -13.63
C GLN A 169 -8.76 0.77 -12.58
N SER A 170 -7.74 -0.09 -12.69
CA SER A 170 -6.67 -0.10 -11.69
C SER A 170 -5.93 1.24 -11.68
N SER A 171 -5.55 1.70 -10.48
CA SER A 171 -4.69 2.88 -10.31
C SER A 171 -3.34 2.75 -11.02
N ALA A 172 -2.87 1.51 -11.21
CA ALA A 172 -1.62 1.21 -11.91
C ALA A 172 -1.73 1.21 -13.44
N TYR A 173 -2.95 1.25 -14.02
CA TYR A 173 -3.16 1.09 -15.46
C TYR A 173 -2.35 2.09 -16.29
N SER A 174 -2.44 3.38 -15.97
CA SER A 174 -1.75 4.44 -16.72
C SER A 174 -0.24 4.37 -16.60
N GLY A 175 0.28 3.86 -15.49
CA GLY A 175 1.72 3.70 -15.25
C GLY A 175 2.40 2.70 -16.19
N GLN A 176 1.61 1.86 -16.88
CA GLN A 176 2.11 0.86 -17.81
C GLN A 176 2.44 1.41 -19.19
N PHE A 177 2.23 2.71 -19.44
CA PHE A 177 2.37 3.31 -20.77
C PHE A 177 3.43 4.40 -20.79
N VAL A 178 4.17 4.47 -21.89
CA VAL A 178 5.16 5.51 -22.16
C VAL A 178 4.83 6.25 -23.44
N THR A 179 5.04 7.56 -23.44
CA THR A 179 4.87 8.39 -24.63
C THR A 179 6.11 8.29 -25.52
N MET A 180 5.88 7.97 -26.79
CA MET A 180 6.87 7.83 -27.83
C MET A 180 7.21 9.17 -28.49
N ALA A 181 8.28 9.22 -29.29
CA ALA A 181 8.69 10.45 -29.98
C ALA A 181 7.66 10.93 -31.02
N ASP A 182 6.87 10.02 -31.58
CA ASP A 182 5.75 10.30 -32.49
C ASP A 182 4.46 10.73 -31.75
N GLY A 183 4.50 10.80 -30.41
CA GLY A 183 3.36 11.13 -29.56
C GLY A 183 2.42 9.96 -29.26
N GLU A 184 2.65 8.78 -29.83
CA GLU A 184 1.87 7.60 -29.50
C GLU A 184 2.14 7.12 -28.07
N SER A 185 1.14 6.50 -27.45
CA SER A 185 1.29 5.82 -26.17
C SER A 185 1.55 4.34 -26.43
N ARG A 186 2.65 3.80 -25.91
CA ARG A 186 2.99 2.38 -26.03
C ARG A 186 3.17 1.74 -24.66
N ARG A 187 2.64 0.53 -24.52
CA ARG A 187 2.63 -0.22 -23.25
C ARG A 187 3.98 -0.90 -22.99
N ILE A 188 4.46 -0.81 -21.76
CA ILE A 188 5.53 -1.63 -21.20
C ILE A 188 4.95 -3.03 -20.96
N LYS A 189 5.59 -4.08 -21.48
CA LYS A 189 5.08 -5.45 -21.36
C LYS A 189 5.76 -6.19 -20.22
N ALA A 190 5.01 -6.95 -19.44
CA ALA A 190 5.57 -7.95 -18.54
C ALA A 190 5.61 -9.31 -19.26
N VAL A 191 6.77 -9.96 -19.32
CA VAL A 191 6.95 -11.22 -20.05
C VAL A 191 7.54 -12.26 -19.11
N LYS A 192 6.81 -13.34 -18.86
CA LYS A 192 7.33 -14.47 -18.10
C LYS A 192 8.46 -15.16 -18.89
N VAL A 193 9.59 -15.39 -18.23
CA VAL A 193 10.69 -16.22 -18.74
C VAL A 193 10.59 -17.62 -18.12
N ASP A 194 10.50 -17.68 -16.80
CA ASP A 194 10.24 -18.89 -16.02
C ASP A 194 9.58 -18.53 -14.67
N ASP A 195 9.46 -19.46 -13.73
CA ASP A 195 8.77 -19.23 -12.45
C ASP A 195 9.45 -18.21 -11.52
N LYS A 196 10.72 -17.88 -11.75
CA LYS A 196 11.49 -16.92 -10.96
C LYS A 196 12.01 -15.75 -11.78
N ASN A 197 11.99 -15.85 -13.10
CA ASN A 197 12.50 -14.84 -14.00
C ASN A 197 11.39 -14.27 -14.89
N PHE A 198 11.36 -12.95 -15.03
CA PHE A 198 10.48 -12.26 -15.94
C PHE A 198 11.08 -10.92 -16.34
N ASP A 199 10.59 -10.38 -17.45
CA ASP A 199 11.11 -9.15 -18.05
C ASP A 199 10.03 -8.08 -18.10
N PHE A 200 10.40 -6.84 -17.81
CA PHE A 200 9.65 -5.67 -18.26
C PHE A 200 10.29 -5.12 -19.53
N VAL A 201 9.57 -5.20 -20.65
CA VAL A 201 10.03 -4.77 -21.97
C VAL A 201 9.45 -3.39 -22.27
N PHE A 202 10.32 -2.37 -22.27
CA PHE A 202 9.98 -0.99 -22.57
C PHE A 202 10.12 -0.72 -24.07
N PRO A 203 9.15 -0.02 -24.69
CA PRO A 203 9.19 0.29 -26.11
C PRO A 203 10.13 1.46 -26.45
N ARG A 204 10.72 2.10 -25.44
CA ARG A 204 11.74 3.17 -25.55
C ARG A 204 12.71 3.11 -24.38
N ILE A 205 13.90 3.68 -24.53
CA ILE A 205 14.76 3.96 -23.37
C ILE A 205 14.11 5.03 -22.48
N VAL A 206 14.11 4.77 -21.17
CA VAL A 206 13.59 5.67 -20.13
C VAL A 206 14.64 5.89 -19.03
N ALA A 207 14.55 7.02 -18.33
CA ALA A 207 15.56 7.39 -17.34
C ALA A 207 15.50 6.55 -16.06
N ASP A 208 14.30 6.22 -15.59
CA ASP A 208 14.09 5.43 -14.37
C ASP A 208 13.04 4.33 -14.62
N PRO A 209 13.44 3.20 -15.22
CA PRO A 209 12.50 2.12 -15.52
C PRO A 209 11.97 1.45 -14.26
N LEU A 210 12.74 1.41 -13.18
CA LEU A 210 12.37 0.73 -11.94
C LEU A 210 11.23 1.45 -11.21
N LEU A 211 11.17 2.79 -11.29
CA LEU A 211 10.02 3.54 -10.78
C LEU A 211 8.70 3.14 -11.46
N ALA A 212 8.74 2.84 -12.77
CA ALA A 212 7.56 2.46 -13.53
C ALA A 212 7.14 0.99 -13.34
N THR A 213 8.08 0.13 -12.94
CA THR A 213 7.87 -1.33 -12.88
C THR A 213 8.05 -1.94 -11.50
N ASN A 214 8.26 -1.14 -10.46
CA ASN A 214 8.24 -1.63 -9.09
C ASN A 214 6.80 -1.90 -8.68
N ASP A 215 6.48 -3.15 -8.41
CA ASP A 215 5.13 -3.58 -8.03
C ASP A 215 5.19 -4.50 -6.80
N SER A 216 4.05 -4.62 -6.11
CA SER A 216 3.84 -5.60 -5.05
C SER A 216 3.28 -6.91 -5.58
N PHE A 217 3.47 -8.02 -4.86
CA PHE A 217 2.90 -9.31 -5.26
C PHE A 217 1.40 -9.38 -5.00
N LYS A 218 0.66 -10.07 -5.90
CA LYS A 218 -0.76 -10.41 -5.69
C LYS A 218 -0.93 -11.91 -5.95
N PRO A 219 -1.71 -12.63 -5.12
CA PRO A 219 -1.81 -14.08 -5.19
C PRO A 219 -2.56 -14.52 -6.45
N CYS A 220 -1.82 -14.77 -7.53
CA CYS A 220 -2.36 -15.05 -8.87
C CYS A 220 -3.41 -16.16 -8.84
N TRP A 221 -3.16 -17.25 -8.11
CA TRP A 221 -4.09 -18.39 -8.08
C TRP A 221 -5.46 -18.07 -7.45
N LEU A 222 -5.56 -17.04 -6.60
CA LEU A 222 -6.87 -16.59 -6.07
C LEU A 222 -7.62 -15.76 -7.12
N TYR A 223 -6.94 -14.76 -7.67
CA TYR A 223 -7.56 -13.80 -8.59
C TYR A 223 -7.82 -14.40 -9.97
N LYS A 224 -6.95 -15.28 -10.45
CA LYS A 224 -7.14 -15.99 -11.71
C LYS A 224 -8.39 -16.86 -11.67
N LYS A 225 -8.56 -17.64 -10.60
CA LYS A 225 -9.77 -18.43 -10.39
C LYS A 225 -11.01 -17.55 -10.34
N ALA A 226 -10.96 -16.45 -9.59
CA ALA A 226 -12.07 -15.50 -9.49
C ALA A 226 -12.44 -14.88 -10.86
N LYS A 227 -11.43 -14.56 -11.68
CA LYS A 227 -11.61 -14.05 -13.05
C LYS A 227 -12.20 -15.10 -13.99
N GLU A 228 -11.75 -16.35 -13.89
CA GLU A 228 -12.26 -17.46 -14.70
C GLU A 228 -13.74 -17.78 -14.37
N GLU A 229 -14.12 -17.69 -13.10
CA GLU A 229 -15.48 -18.01 -12.64
C GLU A 229 -16.48 -16.84 -12.81
N GLY A 230 -16.03 -15.61 -12.57
CA GLY A 230 -16.92 -14.43 -12.49
C GLY A 230 -16.52 -13.25 -13.37
N GLY A 231 -15.49 -13.38 -14.20
CA GLY A 231 -14.97 -12.28 -15.02
C GLY A 231 -14.48 -11.12 -14.16
N VAL A 232 -14.75 -9.89 -14.63
CA VAL A 232 -14.35 -8.65 -13.93
C VAL A 232 -15.02 -8.53 -12.56
N GLU A 233 -16.30 -8.89 -12.46
CA GLU A 233 -17.05 -8.77 -11.20
C GLU A 233 -16.67 -9.86 -10.19
N GLY A 234 -16.18 -11.02 -10.64
CA GLY A 234 -15.64 -12.04 -9.73
C GLY A 234 -14.37 -11.58 -9.00
N VAL A 235 -13.60 -10.70 -9.62
CA VAL A 235 -12.33 -10.17 -9.09
C VAL A 235 -12.53 -8.91 -8.23
N LYS A 236 -13.65 -8.20 -8.35
CA LYS A 236 -13.97 -7.01 -7.55
C LYS A 236 -14.67 -7.40 -6.25
#